data_AF-A0A662Y178-F1
#
_entry.id   AF-A0A662Y178-F1
#
_cell.length_a   1.000
_cell.length_b   1.000
_cell.length_c   1.000
_cell.angle_alpha   90.00
_cell.angle_beta   90.00
_cell.angle_gamma   90.00
#
_symmetry.space_group_name_H-M   'P 1'
#
loop_
_entity.id
_entity.type
_entity.pdbx_description
1 polymer ?
#
loop_
_entity_poly.entity_id
_entity_poly.type
_entity_poly.pdbx_seq_one_letter_code
_entity_poly.pdbx_strand_id
1 'polypeptide(L)'
;MMRFPLTHSPFPPLHLADDDRHSIVDLADLFVNQTLNDYESHLEHDHGYVNEARWKMVKRFEDVVVYQDRETLRTRRMTREDP
;
A
#
# COMPACT_ATOMS: atom_id res chain seq x y z
N MET A 1 -31.16 -14.49 -10.43
CA MET A 1 -29.90 -13.78 -10.76
C MET A 1 -29.88 -12.48 -9.98
N MET A 2 -28.97 -12.29 -9.03
CA MET A 2 -28.87 -11.03 -8.28
C MET A 2 -28.25 -9.95 -9.18
N ARG A 3 -28.91 -8.80 -9.29
CA ARG A 3 -28.50 -7.69 -10.16
C ARG A 3 -27.64 -6.75 -9.31
N PHE A 4 -26.36 -6.62 -9.66
CA PHE A 4 -25.43 -5.69 -9.01
C PHE A 4 -25.60 -4.27 -9.59
N PRO A 5 -25.38 -3.22 -8.80
CA PRO A 5 -25.06 -3.24 -7.36
C PRO A 5 -26.30 -3.56 -6.50
N LEU A 6 -26.06 -4.21 -5.34
CA LEU A 6 -27.13 -4.51 -4.38
C LEU A 6 -27.73 -3.22 -3.82
N THR A 7 -29.05 -3.20 -3.61
CA THR A 7 -29.77 -2.02 -3.06
C THR A 7 -29.47 -1.77 -1.59
N HIS A 8 -28.93 -2.76 -0.88
CA HIS A 8 -28.54 -2.69 0.52
C HIS A 8 -27.22 -3.44 0.72
N SER A 9 -26.49 -3.06 1.77
CA SER A 9 -25.27 -3.78 2.17
C SER A 9 -25.62 -5.25 2.44
N PRO A 10 -24.88 -6.22 1.86
CA PRO A 10 -25.08 -7.64 2.16
C PRO A 10 -24.49 -8.04 3.52
N PHE A 11 -23.82 -7.13 4.22
CA PHE A 11 -23.16 -7.39 5.49
C PHE A 11 -23.93 -6.76 6.65
N PRO A 12 -24.04 -7.46 7.80
CA PRO A 12 -24.62 -6.89 9.01
C PRO A 12 -23.77 -5.70 9.52
N PRO A 13 -24.33 -4.82 10.37
CA PRO A 13 -23.58 -3.74 10.98
C PRO A 13 -22.36 -4.25 11.76
N LEU A 14 -21.20 -3.63 11.52
CA LEU A 14 -19.97 -3.96 12.23
C LEU A 14 -19.97 -3.27 13.61
N HIS A 15 -19.95 -4.07 14.67
CA HIS A 15 -19.79 -3.61 16.03
C HIS A 15 -18.38 -3.92 16.52
N LEU A 16 -17.63 -2.87 16.84
CA LEU A 16 -16.28 -2.96 17.40
C LEU A 16 -16.30 -2.38 18.81
N ALA A 17 -15.44 -2.90 19.69
CA ALA A 17 -15.12 -2.21 20.93
C ALA A 17 -14.49 -0.86 20.62
N ASP A 18 -14.65 0.12 21.51
CA ASP A 18 -14.09 1.45 21.29
C ASP A 18 -12.56 1.40 21.18
N ASP A 19 -11.88 0.57 21.97
CA ASP A 19 -10.42 0.39 21.89
C ASP A 19 -9.97 -0.16 20.54
N ASP A 20 -10.71 -1.12 19.98
CA ASP A 20 -10.42 -1.67 18.65
C ASP A 20 -10.61 -0.61 17.56
N ARG A 21 -11.65 0.23 17.69
CA ARG A 21 -11.89 1.35 16.78
C ARG A 21 -10.73 2.33 16.79
N HIS A 22 -10.26 2.73 17.98
CA HIS A 22 -9.12 3.65 18.11
C HIS A 22 -7.85 3.02 17.53
N SER A 23 -7.57 1.75 17.87
CA SER A 23 -6.38 1.05 17.38
C SER A 23 -6.34 0.96 15.85
N ILE A 24 -7.49 0.75 15.20
CA ILE A 24 -7.58 0.72 13.73
C ILE A 24 -7.32 2.11 13.13
N VAL A 25 -7.83 3.17 13.75
CA VAL A 25 -7.59 4.54 13.30
C VAL A 25 -6.11 4.90 13.46
N ASP A 26 -5.51 4.61 14.63
CA ASP A 26 -4.09 4.87 14.89
C ASP A 26 -3.19 4.12 13.90
N LEU A 27 -3.55 2.88 13.55
CA LEU A 27 -2.84 2.10 12.55
C LEU A 27 -2.96 2.71 11.15
N ALA A 28 -4.14 3.21 10.79
CA ALA A 28 -4.35 3.89 9.52
C ALA A 28 -3.52 5.19 9.45
N ASP A 29 -3.54 5.99 10.51
CA ASP A 29 -2.78 7.22 10.62
C ASP A 29 -1.27 6.95 10.55
N LEU A 30 -0.79 5.89 11.20
CA LEU A 30 0.60 5.46 11.09
C LEU A 30 1.00 5.21 9.63
N PHE A 31 0.21 4.44 8.87
CA PHE A 31 0.54 4.12 7.49
C PHE A 31 0.47 5.34 6.56
N VAL A 32 -0.52 6.22 6.75
CA VAL A 32 -0.63 7.46 5.97
C VAL A 32 0.59 8.34 6.24
N ASN A 33 0.93 8.56 7.51
CA ASN A 33 2.08 9.39 7.88
C ASN A 33 3.41 8.80 7.38
N GLN A 34 3.60 7.48 7.50
CA GLN A 34 4.79 6.82 6.95
C GLN A 34 4.89 7.00 5.43
N THR A 35 3.78 6.86 4.71
CA THR A 35 3.75 7.01 3.25
C THR A 35 4.06 8.45 2.83
N LEU A 36 3.53 9.44 3.54
CA LEU A 36 3.82 10.85 3.29
C LEU A 36 5.30 11.15 3.54
N ASN A 37 5.85 10.68 4.67
CA ASN A 37 7.27 10.86 4.99
C ASN A 37 8.19 10.23 3.93
N ASP A 38 7.86 9.03 3.44
CA ASP A 38 8.61 8.37 2.37
C ASP A 38 8.61 9.20 1.08
N TYR A 39 7.46 9.81 0.74
CA TYR A 39 7.32 10.67 -0.44
C TYR A 39 8.06 11.99 -0.28
N GLU A 40 7.94 12.65 0.87
CA GLU A 40 8.67 13.88 1.18
C GLU A 40 10.17 13.65 1.13
N SER A 41 10.65 12.55 1.74
CA SER A 41 12.07 12.18 1.70
C SER A 41 12.58 11.99 0.27
N HIS A 42 11.79 11.34 -0.59
CA HIS A 42 12.12 11.19 -2.00
C HIS A 42 12.23 12.54 -2.75
N LEU A 43 11.36 13.50 -2.43
CA LEU A 43 11.43 14.84 -3.03
C LEU A 43 12.63 15.64 -2.50
N GLU A 44 12.89 15.60 -1.20
CA GLU A 44 13.91 16.42 -0.55
C GLU A 44 15.34 15.87 -0.73
N HIS A 45 15.52 14.56 -0.56
CA HIS A 45 16.85 13.92 -0.54
C HIS A 45 17.25 13.34 -1.89
N ASP A 46 16.30 12.76 -2.64
CA ASP A 46 16.57 12.19 -3.95
C ASP A 46 16.28 13.18 -5.10
N HIS A 47 15.85 14.40 -4.77
CA HIS A 47 15.44 15.44 -5.74
C HIS A 47 14.36 14.97 -6.71
N GLY A 48 13.49 14.04 -6.28
CA GLY A 48 12.46 13.44 -7.12
C GLY A 48 12.97 12.41 -8.14
N TYR A 49 14.24 12.01 -8.08
CA TYR A 49 14.80 10.96 -8.92
C TYR A 49 14.73 9.60 -8.25
N VAL A 50 14.17 8.61 -8.94
CA VAL A 50 14.07 7.26 -8.38
C VAL A 50 15.42 6.56 -8.43
N ASN A 51 15.92 6.09 -7.29
CA ASN A 51 17.12 5.27 -7.21
C ASN A 51 16.90 3.89 -7.85
N GLU A 52 17.38 3.71 -9.09
CA GLU A 52 17.21 2.47 -9.87
C GLU A 52 17.96 1.24 -9.32
N ALA A 53 18.95 1.45 -8.44
CA ALA A 53 19.65 0.36 -7.76
C ALA A 53 18.75 -0.32 -6.73
N ARG A 54 17.88 0.45 -6.06
CA ARG A 54 16.88 -0.05 -5.11
C ARG A 54 15.55 -0.40 -5.79
N TRP A 55 15.10 0.45 -6.71
CA TRP A 55 13.78 0.35 -7.33
C TRP A 55 13.88 -0.16 -8.77
N LYS A 56 13.03 -1.12 -9.13
CA LYS A 56 12.91 -1.62 -10.50
C LYS A 56 11.64 -1.06 -11.13
N MET A 57 11.73 -0.41 -12.30
CA MET A 57 10.56 -0.04 -13.09
C MET A 57 9.81 -1.31 -13.51
N VAL A 58 8.51 -1.37 -13.23
CA VAL A 58 7.65 -2.52 -13.57
C VAL A 58 6.57 -2.16 -14.58
N LYS A 59 6.16 -0.90 -14.67
CA LYS A 59 5.16 -0.44 -15.62
C LYS A 59 5.34 1.04 -15.91
N ARG A 60 5.01 1.45 -17.15
CA ARG A 60 4.83 2.84 -17.55
C ARG A 60 3.50 2.94 -18.29
N PHE A 61 2.72 3.97 -17.98
CA PHE A 61 1.49 4.29 -18.68
C PHE A 61 1.33 5.81 -18.70
N GLU A 62 1.31 6.40 -19.89
CA GLU A 62 1.34 7.86 -20.08
C GLU A 62 2.50 8.50 -19.30
N ASP A 63 2.21 9.44 -18.41
CA ASP A 63 3.15 10.12 -17.53
C ASP A 63 3.39 9.40 -16.19
N VAL A 64 2.70 8.28 -15.95
CA VAL A 64 2.82 7.49 -14.72
C VAL A 64 3.85 6.38 -14.89
N VAL A 65 4.78 6.30 -13.95
CA VAL A 65 5.77 5.23 -13.85
C VAL A 65 5.63 4.51 -12.52
N VAL A 66 5.48 3.19 -12.60
CA VAL A 66 5.38 2.33 -11.42
C VAL A 66 6.70 1.64 -11.21
N TYR A 67 7.21 1.78 -9.99
CA TYR A 67 8.42 1.13 -9.51
C TYR A 67 8.09 0.13 -8.41
N GLN A 68 8.92 -0.89 -8.29
CA GLN A 68 8.83 -1.89 -7.24
C GLN A 68 10.18 -2.06 -6.55
N ASP A 69 10.17 -2.08 -5.22
CA ASP A 69 11.37 -2.27 -4.42
C ASP A 69 11.95 -3.67 -4.68
N ARG A 70 13.22 -3.72 -5.07
CA ARG A 70 13.93 -4.97 -5.38
C ARG A 70 14.09 -5.87 -4.15
N GLU A 71 14.14 -5.34 -2.94
CA GLU A 71 14.23 -6.13 -1.71
C GLU A 71 12.91 -6.82 -1.41
N THR A 72 11.78 -6.12 -1.53
CA THR A 72 10.45 -6.73 -1.35
C THR A 72 10.18 -7.88 -2.33
N LEU A 73 10.72 -7.77 -3.56
CA LEU A 73 10.68 -8.82 -4.58
C LEU A 73 11.47 -10.07 -4.19
N ARG A 74 12.61 -9.92 -3.50
CA ARG A 74 13.41 -11.06 -3.03
C ARG A 74 12.66 -11.80 -1.93
N THR A 75 12.12 -11.08 -0.95
CA THR A 75 11.36 -11.67 0.16
C THR A 75 10.15 -12.45 -0.33
N ARG A 76 9.36 -11.89 -1.27
CA ARG A 76 8.19 -12.58 -1.84
C ARG A 76 8.52 -13.88 -2.58
N ARG A 77 9.71 -13.96 -3.19
CA ARG A 77 10.18 -15.20 -3.86
C ARG A 77 10.57 -16.25 -2.85
N MET A 78 11.30 -15.86 -1.80
CA MET A 78 11.73 -16.78 -0.74
C MET A 78 10.54 -17.39 0.00
N THR A 79 9.52 -16.59 0.37
CA THR A 79 8.28 -17.10 1.01
C THR A 79 7.44 -18.04 0.13
N ARG A 80 7.68 -18.08 -1.19
CA ARG A 80 6.92 -18.94 -2.12
C ARG A 80 7.69 -20.21 -2.48
N GLU A 81 8.94 -20.33 -2.07
CA GLU A 81 9.83 -21.46 -2.34
C GLU A 81 10.19 -22.26 -1.07
N ASP A 82 9.65 -21.89 0.09
CA ASP A 82 9.68 -22.74 1.29
C ASP A 82 8.55 -23.80 1.24
N PRO A 83 8.86 -25.11 1.44
CA PRO A 83 7.89 -26.20 1.44
C PRO A 83 6.97 -26.27 2.67
#